data_AF-A0A7C2N6S2-F1
#
_entry.id   AF-A0A7C2N6S2-F1
#
_cell.length_a   1.000
_cell.length_b   1.000
_cell.length_c   1.000
_cell.angle_alpha   90.00
_cell.angle_beta   90.00
_cell.angle_gamma   90.00
#
_symmetry.space_group_name_H-M   'P 1'
#
loop_
_entity.id
_entity.type
_entity.pdbx_description
1 polymer ?
#
loop_
_entity_poly.entity_id
_entity_poly.type
_entity_poly.pdbx_seq_one_letter_code
_entity_poly.pdbx_strand_id
1 'polypeptide(L)'
;MRGIALLAVLISLLLIGCAQEGKPTIGKPEVREISHEWGKVTTSTTEIITKVVVYNPNPIPLPLKDVLTEIYMNNVKMGEGSALKAD
;
A
#
# COMPACT_ATOMS: atom_id res chain seq x y z
N MET A 1 -10.55 -47.21 26.85
CA MET A 1 -10.18 -46.73 25.49
C MET A 1 -11.16 -45.71 24.92
N ARG A 2 -12.49 -45.93 24.97
CA ARG A 2 -13.50 -44.98 24.41
C ARG A 2 -13.51 -43.59 25.08
N GLY A 3 -13.34 -43.51 26.40
CA GLY A 3 -13.30 -42.23 27.13
C GLY A 3 -12.03 -41.40 26.89
N ILE A 4 -10.88 -42.06 26.69
CA ILE A 4 -9.60 -41.39 26.40
C ILE A 4 -9.62 -40.79 24.99
N ALA A 5 -10.19 -41.51 24.01
CA ALA A 5 -10.37 -41.01 22.65
C ALA A 5 -11.30 -39.79 22.60
N LEU A 6 -12.41 -39.81 23.34
CA LEU A 6 -13.34 -38.67 23.47
C LEU A 6 -12.67 -37.45 24.11
N LEU A 7 -11.86 -37.66 25.15
CA LEU A 7 -11.15 -36.58 25.84
C LEU A 7 -10.09 -35.95 24.91
N ALA A 8 -9.34 -36.77 24.18
CA ALA A 8 -8.34 -36.29 23.22
C ALA A 8 -8.95 -35.47 22.07
N VAL A 9 -10.14 -35.86 21.58
CA VAL A 9 -10.89 -35.11 20.57
C VAL A 9 -11.42 -33.78 21.13
N LEU A 10 -11.89 -33.76 22.38
CA LEU A 10 -12.34 -32.51 23.02
C LEU A 10 -11.18 -31.52 23.21
N ILE A 11 -10.01 -32.02 23.64
CA ILE A 11 -8.81 -31.22 23.85
C ILE A 11 -8.30 -30.65 22.53
N SER A 12 -8.30 -31.43 21.45
CA SER A 12 -7.91 -30.91 20.14
C SER A 12 -8.88 -29.85 19.60
N LEU A 13 -10.19 -30.02 19.80
CA LEU A 13 -11.20 -29.01 19.45
C LEU A 13 -11.02 -27.70 20.24
N LEU A 14 -10.71 -27.78 21.54
CA LEU A 14 -10.41 -26.63 22.40
C LEU A 14 -9.12 -25.90 21.98
N LEU A 15 -8.08 -26.64 21.59
CA LEU A 15 -6.81 -26.06 21.13
C LEU A 15 -6.91 -25.41 19.74
N ILE A 16 -7.75 -25.94 18.84
CA ILE A 16 -8.00 -25.36 17.52
C ILE A 16 -8.83 -24.07 17.63
N GLY A 17 -9.77 -24.00 18.58
CA GLY A 17 -10.65 -22.85 18.78
C GLY A 17 -9.95 -21.55 19.17
N CYS A 18 -8.77 -21.62 19.83
CA CYS A 18 -7.99 -20.44 20.21
C CYS A 18 -7.03 -19.94 19.12
N ALA A 19 -6.84 -20.69 18.02
CA ALA A 19 -5.82 -20.36 17.01
C ALA A 19 -6.33 -19.47 15.86
N GLN A 20 -7.61 -19.08 15.85
CA GLN A 20 -8.19 -18.23 14.79
C GLN A 20 -8.33 -16.76 15.22
N GLU A 21 -7.27 -16.15 15.75
CA GLU A 21 -7.25 -14.72 16.05
C GLU A 21 -6.82 -13.84 14.85
N GLY A 22 -6.52 -14.44 13.70
CA GLY A 22 -6.11 -13.71 12.51
C GLY A 22 -7.24 -13.60 11.48
N LYS A 23 -8.27 -12.79 11.72
CA LYS A 23 -9.06 -12.29 10.58
C LYS A 23 -8.11 -11.42 9.75
N PRO A 24 -7.82 -11.73 8.47
CA PRO A 24 -7.04 -10.83 7.64
C PRO A 24 -7.87 -9.56 7.43
N THR A 25 -7.66 -8.57 8.29
CA THR A 25 -8.20 -7.24 8.08
C THR A 25 -7.47 -6.65 6.88
N ILE A 26 -8.22 -6.33 5.83
CA ILE A 26 -7.65 -5.58 4.71
C ILE A 26 -7.31 -4.18 5.25
N GLY A 27 -6.02 -3.92 5.39
CA GLY A 27 -5.49 -2.64 5.78
C GLY A 27 -5.63 -1.62 4.65
N LYS A 28 -5.77 -0.34 5.00
CA LYS A 28 -5.84 0.75 4.03
C LYS A 28 -4.42 1.04 3.50
N PRO A 29 -4.20 1.10 2.18
CA PRO A 29 -2.95 1.64 1.63
C PRO A 29 -2.78 3.11 1.96
N GLU A 30 -1.53 3.55 2.12
CA GLU A 30 -1.19 4.91 2.56
C GLU A 30 -0.05 5.48 1.74
N VAL A 31 -0.14 6.77 1.40
CA VAL A 31 1.00 7.54 0.89
C VAL A 31 1.83 7.95 2.10
N ARG A 32 3.06 7.43 2.19
CA ARG A 32 3.98 7.72 3.30
C ARG A 32 4.83 8.95 3.05
N GLU A 33 5.19 9.19 1.79
CA GLU A 33 6.09 10.26 1.43
C GLU A 33 5.77 10.77 0.02
N ILE A 34 5.90 12.08 -0.15
CA ILE A 34 5.96 12.76 -1.44
C ILE A 34 7.19 13.66 -1.40
N SER A 35 8.09 13.48 -2.35
CA SER A 35 9.28 14.31 -2.50
C SER A 35 9.45 14.77 -3.94
N HIS A 36 10.13 15.91 -4.10
CA HIS A 36 10.34 16.56 -5.37
C HIS A 36 11.81 16.92 -5.54
N GLU A 37 12.33 16.71 -6.75
CA GLU A 37 13.69 17.06 -7.12
C GLU A 37 13.68 17.81 -8.46
N TRP A 38 14.68 18.68 -8.64
CA TRP A 38 14.88 19.33 -9.93
C TRP A 38 15.46 18.32 -10.92
N GLY A 39 14.79 18.17 -12.05
CA GLY A 39 15.31 17.44 -13.20
C GLY A 39 16.11 18.36 -14.13
N LYS A 40 16.01 18.08 -15.43
CA LYS A 40 16.62 18.91 -16.46
C LYS A 40 15.92 20.28 -16.53
N VAL A 41 16.72 21.34 -16.39
CA VAL A 41 16.27 22.72 -16.59
C VAL A 41 16.89 23.28 -17.85
N THR A 42 16.06 23.87 -18.71
CA THR A 42 16.47 24.56 -19.94
C THR A 42 15.89 25.98 -19.96
N THR A 43 16.16 26.73 -21.02
CA THR A 43 15.58 28.06 -21.21
C THR A 43 14.07 28.02 -21.47
N SER A 44 13.53 26.90 -21.93
CA SER A 44 12.09 26.76 -22.27
C SER A 44 11.33 25.82 -21.35
N THR A 45 12.01 24.95 -20.59
CA THR A 45 11.37 23.94 -19.75
C THR A 45 12.08 23.79 -18.40
N THR A 46 11.30 23.52 -17.37
CA THR A 46 11.80 23.12 -16.05
C THR A 46 11.16 21.79 -15.69
N GLU A 47 11.98 20.78 -15.44
CA GLU A 47 11.50 19.46 -15.03
C GLU A 47 11.47 19.34 -13.50
N ILE A 48 10.35 18.81 -12.98
CA ILE A 48 10.19 18.46 -11.57
C ILE A 48 9.96 16.95 -11.51
N ILE A 49 10.90 16.24 -10.90
CA ILE A 49 10.79 14.80 -10.68
C ILE A 49 10.04 14.61 -9.37
N THR A 50 8.90 13.92 -9.41
CA THR A 50 8.07 13.64 -8.24
C THR A 50 8.19 12.17 -7.86
N LYS A 51 8.51 11.91 -6.60
CA LYS A 51 8.59 10.56 -6.04
C LYS A 51 7.51 10.38 -4.98
N VAL A 52 6.72 9.32 -5.11
CA VAL A 52 5.63 8.99 -4.20
C VAL A 52 5.88 7.60 -3.61
N VAL A 53 5.96 7.51 -2.29
CA VAL A 53 6.11 6.22 -1.59
C VAL A 53 4.75 5.77 -1.08
N VAL A 54 4.23 4.68 -1.64
CA VAL A 54 2.97 4.07 -1.23
C VAL A 54 3.23 2.80 -0.45
N TYR A 55 2.62 2.70 0.73
CA TYR A 55 2.64 1.49 1.55
C TYR A 55 1.32 0.72 1.41
N ASN A 56 1.44 -0.57 1.12
CA ASN A 56 0.33 -1.50 1.13
C ASN A 56 0.52 -2.48 2.31
N PRO A 57 -0.28 -2.39 3.39
CA PRO A 57 -0.20 -3.32 4.51
C PRO A 57 -0.74 -4.73 4.17
N ASN A 58 -1.34 -4.92 3.00
CA ASN A 58 -2.02 -6.16 2.65
C ASN A 58 -1.07 -7.19 2.03
N PRO A 59 -1.26 -8.49 2.29
CA PRO A 59 -0.51 -9.57 1.67
C PRO A 59 -0.92 -9.85 0.21
N ILE A 60 -1.66 -8.92 -0.42
CA ILE A 60 -2.09 -8.99 -1.82
C ILE A 60 -1.56 -7.76 -2.58
N PRO A 61 -1.19 -7.87 -3.87
CA PRO A 61 -0.72 -6.73 -4.65
C PRO A 61 -1.75 -5.61 -4.71
N LEU A 62 -1.29 -4.35 -4.66
CA LEU A 62 -2.12 -3.18 -4.90
C LEU A 62 -2.09 -2.85 -6.41
N PRO A 63 -3.19 -3.04 -7.15
CA PRO A 63 -3.22 -2.67 -8.56
C PRO A 63 -3.22 -1.14 -8.68
N LEU A 64 -2.09 -0.57 -9.08
CA LEU A 64 -1.98 0.85 -9.39
C LEU A 64 -2.38 1.09 -10.84
N LYS A 65 -3.38 1.94 -11.05
CA LYS A 65 -3.80 2.34 -12.40
C LYS A 65 -2.97 3.50 -12.92
N ASP A 66 -2.77 4.54 -12.12
CA ASP A 66 -2.02 5.75 -12.48
C ASP A 66 -1.74 6.59 -11.23
N VAL A 67 -0.73 7.44 -11.32
CA VAL A 67 -0.42 8.50 -10.34
C VAL A 67 -0.43 9.83 -11.07
N LEU A 68 -1.53 10.56 -10.93
CA LEU A 68 -1.69 11.90 -11.50
C LEU A 68 -1.07 12.95 -10.58
N THR A 69 -0.30 13.86 -11.15
CA THR A 69 0.36 14.97 -10.44
C THR A 69 -0.03 16.27 -11.10
N GLU A 70 -0.38 17.28 -10.31
CA GLU A 70 -0.60 18.65 -10.76
C GLU A 70 0.29 19.60 -9.96
N ILE A 71 0.92 20.55 -10.64
CA ILE A 71 1.82 21.51 -10.02
C ILE A 71 1.18 22.89 -10.11
N TYR A 72 1.01 23.53 -8.95
CA TYR A 72 0.45 24.88 -8.86
C TYR A 72 1.47 25.83 -8.22
N MET A 73 1.55 27.05 -8.74
CA MET A 73 2.25 28.16 -8.08
C MET A 73 1.26 29.32 -7.92
N ASN A 74 1.03 29.75 -6.68
CA ASN A 74 0.05 30.80 -6.36
C ASN A 74 -1.32 30.57 -7.05
N ASN A 75 -1.84 29.34 -6.93
CA ASN A 75 -3.10 28.92 -7.54
C ASN A 75 -3.14 28.89 -9.09
N VAL A 76 -2.01 29.09 -9.77
CA VAL A 76 -1.90 28.93 -11.22
C VAL A 76 -1.37 27.54 -11.54
N LYS A 77 -2.08 26.77 -12.38
CA LYS A 77 -1.63 25.44 -12.84
C LYS A 77 -0.43 25.62 -13.76
N MET A 78 0.73 25.13 -13.31
CA MET A 78 2.00 25.21 -14.02
C MET A 78 2.23 24.01 -14.93
N GLY A 79 1.69 22.84 -14.55
CA GLY A 79 1.84 21.61 -15.30
C GLY A 79 1.12 20.43 -14.68
N GLU A 80 1.09 19.33 -15.41
CA GLU A 80 0.54 18.04 -14.99
C GLU A 80 1.44 16.89 -15.47
N GLY A 81 1.36 15.75 -14.79
CA GLY A 81 2.09 14.54 -15.13
C GLY A 81 1.36 13.28 -14.67
N SER A 82 1.72 12.15 -15.27
CA SER A 82 1.15 10.83 -14.95
C SER A 82 2.26 9.78 -14.91
N ALA A 83 2.20 8.85 -13.96
CA ALA A 83 3.14 7.73 -13.88
C ALA A 83 2.42 6.42 -13.58
N LEU A 84 2.62 5.44 -14.47
CA LEU A 84 2.07 4.07 -14.34
C LEU A 84 3.04 3.11 -13.63
N LYS A 85 4.32 3.48 -13.57
CA LYS A 85 5.38 2.57 -13.17
C LYS A 85 5.97 3.03 -11.83
N ALA A 86 5.77 2.21 -10.81
CA ALA A 86 6.62 2.19 -9.64
C ALA A 86 7.86 1.36 -10.01
N ASP A 87 9.04 1.98 -10.02
CA ASP A 87 10.31 1.27 -10.16
C ASP A 87 10.70 0.56 -8.85
#